data_AF-A0A2S9Z2X9-F1
#
_entry.id   AF-A0A2S9Z2X9-F1
#
_cell.length_a   1.000
_cell.length_b   1.000
_cell.length_c   1.000
_cell.angle_alpha   90.00
_cell.angle_beta   90.00
_cell.angle_gamma   90.00
#
_symmetry.space_group_name_H-M   'P 1'
#
loop_
_entity.id
_entity.type
_entity.pdbx_description
1 polymer ?
#
loop_
_entity_poly.entity_id
_entity_poly.type
_entity_poly.pdbx_seq_one_letter_code
_entity_poly.pdbx_strand_id
1 'polypeptide(L)'
;MSHDLGELTAYTEKSAFTFTVDGHPYAVAPTAAEVLRFRAAVSGKQTTDLDLLQFVPPLLGSAFDPETGTFSGGVLADLTARGVDFNIIDRVLSATFLYFWASPDAAINYAHKGSGTTTDEADTGDADNADAPEGKASEPTAAAEAPTD
;
A
#
# COMPACT_ATOMS: atom_id res chain seq x y z
N MET A 1 -17.95 24.21 -21.21
CA MET A 1 -16.55 24.34 -20.78
C MET A 1 -15.83 23.08 -21.21
N SER A 2 -14.77 23.20 -22.00
CA SER A 2 -13.94 22.05 -22.37
C SER A 2 -12.87 21.91 -21.31
N HIS A 3 -12.81 20.76 -20.63
CA HIS A 3 -11.74 20.48 -19.69
C HIS A 3 -10.54 19.99 -20.49
N ASP A 4 -9.44 20.73 -20.43
CA ASP A 4 -8.14 20.27 -20.91
C ASP A 4 -7.60 19.26 -19.89
N LEU A 5 -7.43 18.01 -20.33
CA LEU A 5 -6.94 16.90 -19.49
C LEU A 5 -5.41 16.78 -19.54
N GLY A 6 -4.71 17.71 -20.21
CA GLY A 6 -3.28 17.61 -20.48
C GLY A 6 -2.94 16.48 -21.46
N GLU A 7 -1.65 16.13 -21.57
CA GLU A 7 -1.24 14.99 -22.37
C GLU A 7 -1.61 13.67 -21.66
N LEU A 8 -2.63 13.00 -22.19
CA LEU A 8 -3.11 11.68 -21.74
C LEU A 8 -2.01 10.61 -21.63
N THR A 9 -0.87 10.80 -22.32
CA THR A 9 0.29 9.91 -22.27
C THR A 9 0.88 9.78 -20.86
N ALA A 10 0.83 10.83 -20.04
CA ALA A 10 1.24 10.77 -18.63
C ALA A 10 0.38 9.80 -17.80
N TYR A 11 -0.85 9.51 -18.24
CA TYR A 11 -1.77 8.54 -17.64
C TYR A 11 -1.68 7.15 -18.29
N THR A 12 -0.85 6.96 -19.32
CA THR A 12 -0.64 5.66 -19.99
C THR A 12 0.53 4.87 -19.46
N GLU A 13 1.29 5.40 -18.50
CA GLU A 13 2.30 4.60 -17.80
C GLU A 13 1.59 3.44 -17.11
N LYS A 14 1.97 2.21 -17.50
CA LYS A 14 1.48 0.98 -16.89
C LYS A 14 1.67 1.10 -15.39
N SER A 15 0.57 1.21 -14.64
CA SER A 15 0.60 1.19 -13.18
C SER A 15 0.99 -0.22 -12.75
N ALA A 16 2.29 -0.46 -12.62
CA ALA A 16 2.81 -1.74 -12.20
C ALA A 16 2.65 -1.86 -10.69
N PHE A 17 1.84 -2.83 -10.25
CA PHE A 17 1.77 -3.21 -8.85
C PHE A 17 2.80 -4.32 -8.60
N THR A 18 3.73 -4.08 -7.68
CA THR A 18 4.84 -4.99 -7.39
C THR A 18 4.84 -5.38 -5.93
N PHE A 19 5.11 -6.65 -5.64
CA PHE A 19 5.19 -7.18 -4.28
C PHE A 19 6.06 -8.43 -4.22
N THR A 20 6.39 -8.90 -3.03
CA THR A 20 7.18 -10.12 -2.81
C THR A 20 6.46 -11.05 -1.85
N VAL A 21 6.39 -12.35 -2.18
CA VAL A 21 5.86 -13.40 -1.30
C VAL A 21 6.89 -14.50 -1.17
N ASP A 22 7.32 -14.80 0.07
CA ASP A 22 8.35 -15.79 0.38
C ASP A 22 9.63 -15.61 -0.46
N GLY A 23 10.10 -14.37 -0.57
CA GLY A 23 11.30 -14.02 -1.35
C GLY A 23 11.13 -14.07 -2.87
N HIS A 24 9.93 -14.34 -3.39
CA HIS A 24 9.66 -14.36 -4.82
C HIS A 24 9.00 -13.06 -5.26
N PRO A 25 9.61 -12.30 -6.19
CA PRO A 25 9.05 -11.05 -6.68
C PRO A 25 7.91 -11.30 -7.66
N TYR A 26 6.85 -10.52 -7.54
CA TYR A 26 5.72 -10.46 -8.44
C TYR A 26 5.55 -9.03 -8.95
N ALA A 27 5.23 -8.92 -10.24
CA ALA A 27 4.88 -7.67 -10.87
C ALA A 27 3.66 -7.89 -11.75
N VAL A 28 2.62 -7.09 -11.56
CA VAL A 28 1.42 -7.10 -12.38
C VAL A 28 1.24 -5.75 -13.03
N ALA A 29 0.88 -5.75 -14.30
CA ALA A 29 0.66 -4.54 -15.07
C ALA A 29 -0.66 -4.70 -15.85
N PRO A 30 -1.81 -4.61 -15.15
CA PRO A 30 -3.11 -4.71 -15.81
C PRO A 30 -3.25 -3.60 -16.85
N THR A 31 -3.95 -3.90 -17.92
CA THR A 31 -4.32 -2.94 -18.95
C THR A 31 -5.31 -1.91 -18.38
N ALA A 32 -5.34 -0.71 -18.97
CA ALA A 32 -6.33 0.30 -18.61
C ALA A 32 -7.77 -0.22 -18.73
N ALA A 33 -8.05 -1.10 -19.70
CA ALA A 33 -9.35 -1.73 -19.87
C ALA A 33 -9.73 -2.65 -18.69
N GLU A 34 -8.78 -3.41 -18.15
CA GLU A 34 -9.00 -4.26 -16.97
C GLU A 34 -9.25 -3.42 -15.72
N VAL A 35 -8.46 -2.36 -15.52
CA VAL A 35 -8.64 -1.42 -14.41
C VAL A 35 -10.01 -0.73 -14.49
N LEU A 36 -10.43 -0.29 -15.68
CA LEU A 36 -11.75 0.31 -15.89
C LEU A 36 -12.90 -0.66 -15.63
N ARG A 37 -12.78 -1.92 -16.07
CA ARG A 37 -13.78 -2.96 -15.79
C ARG A 37 -13.90 -3.23 -14.29
N PHE A 38 -12.77 -3.34 -13.60
CA PHE A 38 -12.73 -3.47 -12.15
C PHE A 38 -13.43 -2.28 -11.48
N ARG A 39 -13.03 -1.05 -11.80
CA ARG A 39 -13.62 0.19 -11.25
C ARG A 39 -15.13 0.25 -11.46
N ALA A 40 -15.61 -0.10 -12.65
CA ALA A 40 -17.03 -0.15 -12.95
C ALA A 40 -17.77 -1.24 -12.15
N ALA A 41 -17.15 -2.39 -11.93
CA ALA A 41 -17.75 -3.51 -11.21
C ALA A 41 -17.95 -3.22 -9.70
N VAL A 42 -17.04 -2.46 -9.09
CA VAL A 42 -17.06 -2.15 -7.65
C VAL A 42 -17.67 -0.77 -7.33
N SER A 43 -17.83 0.11 -8.32
CA SER A 43 -18.41 1.44 -8.12
C SER A 43 -19.85 1.39 -7.59
N GLY A 44 -20.11 2.14 -6.52
CA GLY A 44 -21.44 2.26 -5.91
C GLY A 44 -21.89 1.05 -5.09
N LYS A 45 -20.98 0.11 -4.79
CA LYS A 45 -21.26 -1.08 -3.98
C LYS A 45 -20.45 -1.04 -2.68
N GLN A 46 -21.03 -1.56 -1.59
CA GLN A 46 -20.21 -2.07 -0.50
C GLN A 46 -19.61 -3.39 -0.96
N THR A 47 -18.28 -3.45 -1.02
CA THR A 47 -17.53 -4.63 -1.44
C THR A 47 -17.45 -5.63 -0.29
N THR A 48 -17.81 -6.88 -0.56
CA THR A 48 -17.65 -8.02 0.35
C THR A 48 -16.41 -8.84 0.00
N ASP A 49 -16.00 -9.75 0.88
CA ASP A 49 -14.84 -10.65 0.62
C ASP A 49 -15.07 -11.51 -0.64
N LEU A 50 -16.32 -11.91 -0.90
CA LEU A 50 -16.70 -12.62 -2.12
C LEU A 50 -16.53 -11.75 -3.38
N ASP A 51 -16.79 -10.45 -3.28
CA ASP A 51 -16.56 -9.52 -4.39
C ASP A 51 -15.06 -9.37 -4.68
N LEU A 52 -14.20 -9.42 -3.66
CA LEU A 52 -12.74 -9.41 -3.86
C LEU A 52 -12.30 -10.62 -4.68
N LEU A 53 -12.79 -11.81 -4.33
CA LEU A 53 -12.52 -13.06 -5.06
C LEU A 53 -13.05 -13.03 -6.50
N GLN A 54 -14.05 -12.22 -6.81
CA GLN A 54 -14.60 -12.14 -8.15
C GLN A 54 -13.91 -11.07 -9.03
N PHE A 55 -13.62 -9.89 -8.48
CA PHE A 55 -13.23 -8.73 -9.28
C PHE A 55 -11.72 -8.47 -9.32
N VAL A 56 -10.98 -8.94 -8.31
CA VAL A 56 -9.53 -8.70 -8.22
C VAL A 56 -8.68 -9.68 -9.02
N PRO A 57 -8.97 -11.00 -9.10
CA PRO A 57 -8.10 -11.96 -9.80
C PRO A 57 -7.73 -11.56 -11.24
N PRO A 58 -8.64 -10.99 -12.07
CA PRO A 58 -8.28 -10.56 -13.42
C PRO A 58 -7.16 -9.51 -13.45
N LEU A 59 -7.07 -8.63 -12.45
CA LEU A 59 -5.99 -7.64 -12.35
C LEU A 59 -4.62 -8.29 -12.08
N LEU A 60 -4.63 -9.51 -11.54
CA LEU A 60 -3.45 -10.33 -11.25
C LEU A 60 -3.20 -11.39 -12.33
N GLY A 61 -3.85 -11.26 -13.51
CA GLY A 61 -3.79 -12.24 -14.59
C GLY A 61 -4.37 -13.61 -14.23
N SER A 62 -5.18 -13.66 -13.16
CA SER A 62 -5.75 -14.89 -12.61
C SER A 62 -7.26 -14.93 -12.84
N ALA A 63 -7.86 -16.11 -12.76
CA ALA A 63 -9.31 -16.31 -12.73
C ALA A 63 -9.69 -17.14 -11.51
N PHE A 64 -10.81 -16.80 -10.86
CA PHE A 64 -11.36 -17.54 -9.73
C PHE A 64 -12.56 -18.36 -10.17
N ASP A 65 -12.57 -19.64 -9.81
CA ASP A 65 -13.70 -20.54 -9.99
C ASP A 65 -14.45 -20.67 -8.65
N PRO A 66 -15.67 -20.11 -8.52
CA PRO A 66 -16.42 -20.17 -7.28
C PRO A 66 -17.00 -21.55 -6.98
N GLU A 67 -17.11 -22.46 -7.96
CA GLU A 67 -17.62 -23.82 -7.73
C GLU A 67 -16.56 -24.68 -7.03
N THR A 68 -15.30 -24.50 -7.42
CA THR A 68 -14.17 -25.26 -6.86
C THR A 68 -13.40 -24.50 -5.78
N GLY A 69 -13.57 -23.18 -5.69
CA GLY A 69 -12.80 -22.31 -4.80
C GLY A 69 -11.33 -22.19 -5.21
N THR A 70 -11.01 -22.39 -6.50
CA THR A 70 -9.63 -22.44 -7.00
C THR A 70 -9.29 -21.26 -7.90
N PHE A 71 -8.00 -20.93 -7.97
CA PHE A 71 -7.45 -19.95 -8.91
C PHE A 71 -6.77 -20.64 -10.09
N SER A 72 -6.92 -20.07 -11.28
CA SER A 72 -6.25 -20.51 -12.51
C SER A 72 -5.56 -19.36 -13.21
N GLY A 73 -4.35 -19.62 -13.72
CA GLY A 73 -3.50 -18.62 -14.37
C GLY A 73 -2.97 -17.53 -13.43
N GLY A 74 -1.92 -16.84 -13.88
CA GLY A 74 -1.38 -15.66 -13.22
C GLY A 74 -0.91 -15.86 -11.79
N VAL A 75 -0.85 -14.75 -11.04
CA VAL A 75 -0.18 -14.72 -9.73
C VAL A 75 -0.87 -15.60 -8.70
N LEU A 76 -2.20 -15.62 -8.65
CA LEU A 76 -2.92 -16.34 -7.59
C LEU A 76 -2.81 -17.85 -7.77
N ALA A 77 -2.86 -18.36 -9.01
CA ALA A 77 -2.62 -19.77 -9.28
C ALA A 77 -1.19 -20.18 -8.92
N ASP A 78 -0.20 -19.33 -9.23
CA ASP A 78 1.20 -19.58 -8.86
C ASP A 78 1.38 -19.62 -7.32
N LEU A 79 0.76 -18.71 -6.58
CA LEU A 79 0.80 -18.70 -5.12
C LEU A 79 0.16 -19.97 -4.53
N THR A 80 -1.03 -20.34 -5.02
CA THR A 80 -1.70 -21.58 -4.58
C THR A 80 -0.88 -22.82 -4.90
N ALA A 81 -0.29 -22.92 -6.10
CA ALA A 81 0.54 -24.05 -6.50
C ALA A 81 1.81 -24.18 -5.64
N ARG A 82 2.32 -23.07 -5.10
CA ARG A 82 3.46 -23.04 -4.17
C ARG A 82 3.08 -23.34 -2.71
N GLY A 83 1.80 -23.58 -2.42
CA GLY A 83 1.32 -23.85 -1.07
C GLY A 83 1.31 -22.62 -0.16
N VAL A 84 1.24 -21.42 -0.74
CA VAL A 84 1.10 -20.18 0.04
C VAL A 84 -0.23 -20.19 0.79
N ASP A 85 -0.19 -19.81 2.07
CA ASP A 85 -1.37 -19.79 2.93
C ASP A 85 -2.45 -18.82 2.42
N PHE A 86 -3.71 -19.19 2.60
CA PHE A 86 -4.82 -18.38 2.09
C PHE A 86 -4.88 -16.98 2.72
N ASN A 87 -4.41 -16.78 3.95
CA ASN A 87 -4.35 -15.45 4.55
C ASN A 87 -3.38 -14.51 3.81
N ILE A 88 -2.32 -15.06 3.22
CA ILE A 88 -1.39 -14.28 2.38
C ILE A 88 -2.03 -14.00 1.02
N ILE A 89 -2.75 -14.96 0.46
CA ILE A 89 -3.53 -14.78 -0.78
C ILE A 89 -4.60 -13.68 -0.60
N ASP A 90 -5.37 -13.73 0.48
CA ASP A 90 -6.37 -12.73 0.85
C ASP A 90 -5.74 -11.34 1.00
N ARG A 91 -4.56 -11.27 1.60
CA ARG A 91 -3.81 -10.01 1.74
C ARG A 91 -3.36 -9.45 0.39
N VAL A 92 -2.93 -10.31 -0.54
CA VAL A 92 -2.61 -9.90 -1.92
C VAL A 92 -3.85 -9.39 -2.64
N LEU A 93 -5.00 -10.07 -2.50
CA LEU A 93 -6.28 -9.63 -3.06
C LEU A 93 -6.68 -8.25 -2.51
N SER A 94 -6.63 -8.08 -1.19
CA SER A 94 -6.97 -6.83 -0.50
C SER A 94 -6.03 -5.68 -0.86
N ALA A 95 -4.72 -5.91 -0.89
CA ALA A 95 -3.74 -4.90 -1.29
C ALA A 95 -3.94 -4.48 -2.75
N THR A 96 -4.20 -5.44 -3.64
CA THR A 96 -4.49 -5.17 -5.05
C THR A 96 -5.77 -4.35 -5.20
N PHE A 97 -6.83 -4.73 -4.48
CA PHE A 97 -8.08 -3.97 -4.45
C PHE A 97 -7.81 -2.53 -4.02
N LEU A 98 -7.12 -2.31 -2.90
CA LEU A 98 -6.83 -0.97 -2.38
C LEU A 98 -5.96 -0.15 -3.34
N TYR A 99 -4.99 -0.78 -4.00
CA TYR A 99 -4.11 -0.12 -4.96
C TYR A 99 -4.93 0.45 -6.13
N PHE A 100 -5.79 -0.38 -6.71
CA PHE A 100 -6.55 -0.01 -7.89
C PHE A 100 -7.87 0.69 -7.59
N TRP A 101 -8.40 0.62 -6.36
CA TRP A 101 -9.66 1.27 -5.94
C TRP A 101 -9.44 2.58 -5.16
N ALA A 102 -8.47 2.61 -4.26
CA ALA A 102 -8.21 3.79 -3.43
C ALA A 102 -6.97 4.52 -3.94
N SER A 103 -5.78 4.00 -3.60
CA SER A 103 -4.49 4.56 -3.99
C SER A 103 -3.36 3.57 -3.68
N PRO A 104 -2.17 3.75 -4.28
CA PRO A 104 -0.96 3.02 -3.89
C PRO A 104 -0.67 3.11 -2.39
N ASP A 105 -0.81 4.29 -1.79
CA ASP A 105 -0.55 4.51 -0.35
C ASP A 105 -1.52 3.73 0.54
N ALA A 106 -2.79 3.58 0.12
CA ALA A 106 -3.74 2.78 0.88
C ALA A 106 -3.34 1.29 0.90
N ALA A 107 -2.86 0.77 -0.24
CA ALA A 107 -2.36 -0.60 -0.34
C ALA A 107 -1.11 -0.82 0.52
N ILE A 108 -0.16 0.11 0.47
CA ILE A 108 1.07 0.08 1.28
C ILE A 108 0.73 0.09 2.77
N ASN A 109 -0.12 1.03 3.21
CA ASN A 109 -0.54 1.12 4.60
C ASN A 109 -1.23 -0.15 5.10
N TYR A 110 -2.08 -0.78 4.28
CA TYR A 110 -2.69 -2.05 4.61
C TYR A 110 -1.66 -3.18 4.72
N ALA A 111 -0.73 -3.24 3.77
CA ALA A 111 0.35 -4.22 3.76
C ALA A 111 1.28 -4.08 4.98
N HIS A 112 1.50 -2.88 5.53
CA HIS A 112 2.25 -2.71 6.77
C HIS A 112 1.41 -3.02 8.01
N LYS A 113 0.15 -2.58 8.08
CA LYS A 113 -0.69 -2.74 9.29
C LYS A 113 -1.11 -4.19 9.59
N GLY A 114 -1.23 -5.05 8.60
CA GLY A 114 -1.49 -6.48 8.83
C GLY A 114 -0.23 -7.26 9.27
N SER A 115 0.95 -6.64 9.24
CA SER A 115 2.20 -7.23 9.66
C SER A 115 2.40 -6.68 11.05
N GLY A 116 2.53 -7.52 12.08
CA GLY A 116 2.85 -7.05 13.44
C GLY A 116 4.22 -6.37 13.56
N THR A 117 4.80 -5.91 12.45
CA THR A 117 5.97 -5.04 12.39
C THR A 117 5.52 -3.63 12.04
N THR A 118 5.40 -2.82 13.09
CA THR A 118 5.66 -1.38 13.02
C THR A 118 6.97 -1.16 12.26
N THR A 119 6.89 -0.75 10.99
CA THR A 119 7.99 -0.01 10.38
C THR A 119 7.97 1.38 11.01
N ASP A 120 8.71 1.52 12.10
CA ASP A 120 9.47 2.73 12.34
C ASP A 120 10.29 2.99 11.08
N GLU A 121 9.94 4.03 10.35
CA GLU A 121 10.87 4.89 9.63
C GLU A 121 10.06 6.09 9.14
N ALA A 122 9.86 7.03 10.06
CA ALA A 122 9.63 8.42 9.71
C ALA A 122 10.93 8.96 9.11
N ASP A 123 11.06 8.91 7.79
CA ASP A 123 11.98 9.79 7.07
C ASP A 123 11.28 11.14 6.84
N THR A 124 11.17 11.91 7.93
CA THR A 124 10.99 13.36 7.86
C THR A 124 12.35 13.98 8.14
N GLY A 125 13.17 14.09 7.10
CA GLY A 125 14.54 14.57 7.21
C GLY A 125 15.01 15.36 6.01
N ASP A 126 14.33 16.45 5.66
CA ASP A 126 15.04 17.62 5.11
C ASP A 126 14.27 18.92 5.39
N ALA A 127 14.52 19.48 6.58
CA ALA A 127 14.22 20.86 6.90
C ALA A 127 15.57 21.58 7.08
N ASP A 128 16.14 21.96 5.95
CA ASP A 128 17.32 22.78 5.85
C ASP A 128 16.96 24.24 6.24
N ASN A 129 17.15 24.59 7.52
CA ASN A 129 17.44 25.97 7.94
C ASN A 129 17.85 26.03 9.43
N ALA A 130 19.14 25.80 9.69
CA ALA A 130 19.76 26.17 10.95
C ALA A 130 20.38 27.58 10.79
N ASP A 131 19.65 28.60 11.23
CA ASP A 131 20.24 29.92 11.51
C ASP A 131 20.39 30.05 13.03
N ALA A 132 21.62 29.91 13.50
CA ALA A 132 22.00 30.24 14.87
C ALA A 132 22.47 31.71 14.91
N PRO A 133 22.32 32.39 16.06
CA PRO A 133 23.56 32.91 16.61
C PRO A 133 23.75 32.69 18.11
N GLU A 134 25.03 32.53 18.42
CA GLU A 134 25.69 32.45 19.73
C GLU A 134 25.33 33.60 20.68
N GLY A 135 25.38 33.35 21.99
CA GLY A 135 25.20 34.44 22.96
C GLY A 135 25.35 34.15 24.45
N LYS A 136 26.56 33.82 24.87
CA LYS A 136 27.19 34.11 26.19
C LYS A 136 26.86 33.27 27.44
N ALA A 137 27.96 32.77 27.99
CA ALA A 137 28.16 32.19 29.30
C ALA A 137 27.95 33.16 30.47
N SER A 138 27.59 32.61 31.64
CA SER A 138 28.08 33.07 32.96
C SER A 138 28.00 31.92 33.97
N GLU A 139 29.05 31.84 34.78
CA GLU A 139 29.50 30.80 35.71
C GLU A 139 28.72 30.74 37.06
N PRO A 140 29.02 29.78 37.97
CA PRO A 140 28.18 29.36 39.07
C PRO A 140 28.35 30.20 40.35
N THR A 141 27.41 30.11 41.29
CA THR A 141 27.60 30.57 42.69
C THR A 141 26.89 29.63 43.66
N ALA A 142 27.63 29.27 44.71
CA ALA A 142 27.29 28.30 45.74
C ALA A 142 26.50 28.88 46.94
N ALA A 143 25.85 27.95 47.65
CA ALA A 143 25.61 27.84 49.09
C ALA A 143 24.84 28.93 49.87
N ALA A 144 23.88 28.46 50.69
CA ALA A 144 23.69 28.74 52.14
C ALA A 144 22.20 28.54 52.51
N GLU A 145 21.86 27.50 53.26
CA GLU A 145 21.59 27.51 54.71
C GLU A 145 20.10 27.67 55.07
N ALA A 146 19.64 26.80 55.97
CA ALA A 146 18.33 26.83 56.64
C ALA A 146 18.21 28.05 57.57
N PRO A 147 17.01 28.37 58.09
CA PRO A 147 16.68 27.82 59.41
C PRO A 147 15.19 27.50 59.68
N THR A 148 15.03 26.57 60.63
CA THR A 148 13.98 26.34 61.65
C THR A 148 12.74 27.23 61.70
N ASP A 149 11.57 26.60 61.78
CA ASP A 149 10.89 26.29 63.06
C ASP A 149 10.15 24.94 62.93
#